data_AF-A0AAE9VQH5-F1
#
_entry.id   AF-A0AAE9VQH5-F1
#
_cell.length_a   1.000
_cell.length_b   1.000
_cell.length_c   1.000
_cell.angle_alpha   90.00
_cell.angle_beta   90.00
_cell.angle_gamma   90.00
#
_symmetry.space_group_name_H-M   'P 1'
#
loop_
_entity.id
_entity.type
_entity.pdbx_description
1 polymer ?
#
loop_
_entity_poly.entity_id
_entity_poly.type
_entity_poly.pdbx_seq_one_letter_code
_entity_poly.pdbx_strand_id
1 'polypeptide(L)'
;MQIPAAAIVHSGDGEGDDLLAELLAGCQQQGWRVRGLTTQQGKDPHGVLPMTLRDLDTGETFVISQYLGRNSRGCNLDMGGLAEAGKVLRQALHEAPDLVFVNRFGYSEAQGRGLNQEFAQLISSGIPVLTLVSEKYLDSWQSFSAGMAQTLPLERKAIEYWLATIEPKTLKRVAPK
;
A
#
# COMPACT_ATOMS: atom_id res chain seq x y z
N MET A 1 -5.68 5.29 -21.68
CA MET A 1 -4.54 5.80 -20.90
C MET A 1 -4.47 4.99 -19.62
N GLN A 2 -3.35 4.34 -19.35
CA GLN A 2 -3.13 3.68 -18.05
C GLN A 2 -2.50 4.68 -17.10
N ILE A 3 -2.92 4.64 -15.83
CA ILE A 3 -2.28 5.41 -14.75
C ILE A 3 -1.15 4.56 -14.16
N PRO A 4 -0.11 5.17 -13.55
CA PRO A 4 0.99 4.43 -12.94
C PRO A 4 0.56 3.78 -11.61
N ALA A 5 -0.59 3.13 -11.57
CA ALA A 5 -1.10 2.43 -10.39
C ALA A 5 -1.28 0.95 -10.70
N ALA A 6 -0.90 0.10 -9.75
CA ALA A 6 -1.16 -1.33 -9.82
C ALA A 6 -1.70 -1.87 -8.49
N ALA A 7 -2.62 -2.83 -8.59
CA ALA A 7 -3.06 -3.65 -7.48
C ALA A 7 -2.63 -5.10 -7.68
N ILE A 8 -2.01 -5.66 -6.67
CA ILE A 8 -1.65 -7.07 -6.61
C ILE A 8 -2.82 -7.82 -5.98
N VAL A 9 -3.37 -8.75 -6.74
CA VAL A 9 -4.56 -9.52 -6.34
C VAL A 9 -4.13 -10.74 -5.54
N HIS A 10 -4.74 -10.91 -4.36
CA HIS A 10 -4.50 -12.05 -3.48
C HIS A 10 -5.82 -12.70 -3.03
N SER A 11 -5.76 -13.98 -2.66
CA SER A 11 -6.96 -14.77 -2.32
C SER A 11 -7.50 -14.43 -0.92
N GLY A 12 -6.63 -13.99 0.00
CA GLY A 12 -7.01 -13.57 1.34
C GLY A 12 -5.83 -13.50 2.31
N ASP A 13 -6.14 -13.40 3.61
CA ASP A 13 -5.28 -13.83 4.73
C ASP A 13 -3.85 -13.27 4.88
N GLY A 14 -3.59 -12.06 4.39
CA GLY A 14 -2.27 -11.42 4.57
C GLY A 14 -1.19 -11.96 3.61
N GLU A 15 -1.60 -12.71 2.59
CA GLU A 15 -0.70 -13.18 1.54
C GLU A 15 0.00 -12.01 0.85
N GLY A 16 1.32 -12.17 0.65
CA GLY A 16 2.14 -11.26 -0.14
C GLY A 16 2.91 -10.19 0.63
N ASP A 17 2.67 -10.03 1.94
CA ASP A 17 3.34 -9.01 2.76
C ASP A 17 4.87 -9.18 2.75
N ASP A 18 5.37 -10.40 2.98
CA ASP A 18 6.82 -10.69 2.98
C ASP A 18 7.46 -10.48 1.61
N LEU A 19 6.84 -11.00 0.55
CA LEU A 19 7.31 -10.83 -0.83
C LEU A 19 7.42 -9.34 -1.19
N LEU A 20 6.42 -8.55 -0.80
CA LEU A 20 6.41 -7.12 -1.06
C LEU A 20 7.43 -6.37 -0.22
N ALA A 21 7.59 -6.72 1.06
CA ALA A 21 8.64 -6.15 1.89
C ALA A 21 10.03 -6.37 1.27
N GLU A 22 10.31 -7.58 0.78
CA GLU A 22 11.56 -7.90 0.10
C GLU A 22 11.76 -7.10 -1.20
N LEU A 23 10.73 -7.04 -2.05
CA LEU A 23 10.80 -6.30 -3.32
C LEU A 23 11.01 -4.80 -3.11
N LEU A 24 10.27 -4.20 -2.18
CA LEU A 24 10.36 -2.78 -1.86
C LEU A 24 11.72 -2.43 -1.24
N ALA A 25 12.25 -3.29 -0.37
CA ALA A 25 13.60 -3.15 0.16
C ALA A 25 14.65 -3.24 -0.96
N GLY A 26 14.47 -4.15 -1.92
CA GLY A 26 15.30 -4.24 -3.12
C GLY A 26 15.30 -2.95 -3.95
N CYS A 27 14.14 -2.34 -4.18
CA CYS A 27 14.05 -1.04 -4.85
C CYS A 27 14.80 0.07 -4.09
N GLN A 28 14.65 0.13 -2.76
CA GLN A 28 15.37 1.09 -1.93
C GLN A 28 16.89 0.90 -1.99
N GLN A 29 17.37 -0.35 -1.96
CA GLN A 29 18.80 -0.67 -2.12
C GLN A 29 19.34 -0.27 -3.50
N GLN A 30 18.48 -0.30 -4.52
CA GLN A 30 18.79 0.19 -5.86
C GLN A 30 18.70 1.72 -5.96
N GLY A 31 18.43 2.46 -4.89
CA GLY A 31 18.42 3.93 -4.87
C GLY A 31 17.07 4.58 -5.21
N TRP A 32 15.98 3.81 -5.30
CA TRP A 32 14.65 4.37 -5.46
C TRP A 32 14.19 5.04 -4.16
N ARG A 33 13.55 6.20 -4.27
CA ARG A 33 12.75 6.76 -3.17
C ARG A 33 11.43 6.02 -3.14
N VAL A 34 11.34 5.03 -2.27
CA VAL A 34 10.10 4.33 -1.95
C VAL A 34 9.53 4.91 -0.65
N ARG A 35 8.24 5.22 -0.64
CA ARG A 35 7.49 5.73 0.52
C ARG A 35 6.23 4.92 0.75
N GLY A 36 5.61 5.12 1.91
CA GLY A 36 4.29 4.61 2.21
C GLY A 36 4.30 3.59 3.34
N LEU A 37 3.28 2.73 3.36
CA LEU A 37 2.94 1.91 4.51
C LEU A 37 2.92 0.44 4.13
N THR A 38 3.66 -0.37 4.90
CA THR A 38 3.60 -1.83 4.82
C THR A 38 3.02 -2.43 6.08
N THR A 39 2.46 -3.64 6.01
CA THR A 39 2.01 -4.37 7.19
C THR A 39 3.23 -4.90 7.93
N GLN A 40 3.34 -4.56 9.22
CA GLN A 40 4.34 -5.15 10.12
C GLN A 40 3.74 -6.29 10.94
N GLN A 41 2.50 -6.12 11.38
CA GLN A 41 1.74 -7.18 12.04
C GLN A 41 0.35 -7.23 11.40
N GLY A 42 0.06 -8.35 10.73
CA GLY A 42 -1.23 -8.60 10.12
C GLY A 42 -2.29 -9.02 11.13
N LYS A 43 -3.41 -9.54 10.62
CA LYS A 43 -4.48 -10.06 11.45
C LYS A 43 -4.00 -11.27 12.24
N ASP A 44 -4.08 -11.19 13.56
CA ASP A 44 -3.79 -12.31 14.45
C ASP A 44 -4.95 -13.32 14.47
N PRO A 45 -4.72 -14.62 14.19
CA PRO A 45 -5.77 -15.65 14.26
C PRO A 45 -6.43 -15.76 15.63
N HIS A 46 -5.68 -15.44 16.69
CA HIS A 46 -6.17 -15.48 18.07
C HIS A 46 -6.79 -14.15 18.53
N GLY A 47 -6.68 -13.09 17.74
CA GLY A 47 -7.18 -11.75 18.07
C GLY A 47 -6.52 -11.08 19.28
N VAL A 48 -5.34 -11.56 19.68
CA VAL A 48 -4.56 -11.07 20.82
C VAL A 48 -3.64 -9.92 20.41
N LEU A 49 -2.97 -10.06 19.27
CA LEU A 49 -2.01 -9.05 18.81
C LEU A 49 -2.69 -7.97 17.95
N PRO A 50 -2.30 -6.70 18.12
CA PRO A 50 -2.82 -5.62 17.29
C PRO A 50 -2.28 -5.71 15.86
N MET A 51 -3.07 -5.28 14.89
CA MET A 51 -2.60 -5.03 13.54
C MET A 51 -1.80 -3.72 13.51
N THR A 52 -0.66 -3.73 12.83
CA THR A 52 0.22 -2.57 12.74
C THR A 52 0.72 -2.34 11.32
N LEU A 53 0.88 -1.06 10.98
CA LEU A 53 1.54 -0.59 9.77
C LEU A 53 2.90 -0.02 10.12
N ARG A 54 3.85 -0.10 9.20
CA ARG A 54 5.18 0.48 9.31
C ARG A 54 5.44 1.43 8.15
N ASP A 55 5.97 2.61 8.46
CA ASP A 55 6.50 3.54 7.47
C ASP A 55 7.76 2.96 6.82
N LEU A 56 7.76 2.90 5.49
CA LEU A 56 8.87 2.41 4.69
C LEU A 56 10.11 3.33 4.71
N ASP A 57 9.96 4.60 5.10
CA ASP A 57 11.09 5.54 5.21
C ASP A 57 11.69 5.55 6.62
N THR A 58 10.89 5.92 7.62
CA THR A 58 11.39 6.12 8.99
C THR A 58 11.42 4.82 9.80
N GLY A 59 10.65 3.81 9.41
CA GLY A 59 10.42 2.62 10.21
C GLY A 59 9.43 2.81 11.37
N GLU A 60 8.80 3.99 11.51
CA GLU A 60 7.77 4.25 12.52
C GLU A 60 6.62 3.25 12.38
N THR A 61 6.08 2.79 13.51
CA THR A 61 4.99 1.80 13.56
C THR A 61 3.71 2.44 14.09
N PHE A 62 2.61 2.19 13.40
CA PHE A 62 1.27 2.65 13.76
C PHE A 62 0.37 1.47 14.09
N VAL A 63 -0.25 1.49 15.26
CA VAL A 63 -1.30 0.52 15.62
C VAL A 63 -2.59 0.95 14.93
N ILE A 64 -3.17 0.08 14.10
CA ILE A 64 -4.38 0.38 13.32
C ILE A 64 -5.59 -0.46 13.77
N SER A 65 -5.49 -1.12 14.92
CA SER A 65 -6.56 -1.98 15.45
C SER A 65 -6.81 -1.72 16.93
N GLN A 66 -8.07 -1.81 17.35
CA GLN A 66 -8.52 -1.63 18.71
C GLN A 66 -9.21 -2.88 19.29
N TYR A 67 -8.78 -3.30 20.48
CA TYR A 67 -9.44 -4.41 21.15
C TYR A 67 -10.90 -4.08 21.51
N LEU A 68 -11.86 -4.73 20.84
CA LEU A 68 -13.30 -4.52 21.04
C LEU A 68 -13.93 -5.49 22.07
N GLY A 69 -13.14 -6.34 22.73
CA GLY A 69 -13.63 -7.37 23.65
C GLY A 69 -13.93 -8.73 23.01
N ARG A 70 -13.94 -9.79 23.83
CA ARG A 70 -14.02 -11.22 23.41
C ARG A 70 -15.22 -11.63 22.55
N ASN A 71 -16.27 -10.81 22.46
CA ASN A 71 -17.52 -11.12 21.74
C ASN A 71 -17.90 -10.11 20.65
N SER A 72 -17.04 -9.13 20.36
CA SER A 72 -17.37 -8.14 19.34
C SER A 72 -17.23 -8.73 17.93
N ARG A 73 -18.28 -8.61 17.12
CA ARG A 73 -18.28 -8.90 15.68
C ARG A 73 -17.96 -7.66 14.82
N GLY A 74 -17.71 -6.52 15.46
CA GLY A 74 -17.46 -5.24 14.79
C GLY A 74 -16.06 -5.17 14.16
N CYS A 75 -15.90 -4.23 13.22
CA CYS A 75 -14.61 -3.94 12.61
C CYS A 75 -13.63 -3.44 13.68
N ASN A 76 -12.56 -4.21 13.93
CA ASN A 76 -11.51 -3.92 14.92
C ASN A 76 -10.61 -2.74 14.46
N LEU A 77 -10.87 -2.10 13.32
CA LEU A 77 -10.00 -1.05 12.81
C LEU A 77 -10.08 0.22 13.67
N ASP A 78 -8.92 0.72 14.12
CA ASP A 78 -8.79 1.99 14.82
C ASP A 78 -8.62 3.12 13.79
N MET A 79 -9.64 3.95 13.66
CA MET A 79 -9.65 5.07 12.72
C MET A 79 -8.64 6.16 13.10
N GLY A 80 -8.34 6.34 14.38
CA GLY A 80 -7.33 7.30 14.84
C GLY A 80 -5.94 6.85 14.43
N GLY A 81 -5.61 5.59 14.71
CA GLY A 81 -4.36 4.97 14.28
C GLY A 81 -4.16 4.99 12.76
N LEU A 82 -5.24 4.74 12.00
CA LEU A 82 -5.20 4.80 10.54
C LEU A 82 -5.01 6.24 10.01
N ALA A 83 -5.63 7.24 10.64
CA ALA A 83 -5.47 8.64 10.26
C ALA A 83 -4.05 9.17 10.51
N GLU A 84 -3.43 8.72 11.60
CA GLU A 84 -2.02 8.98 11.90
C GLU A 84 -1.10 8.33 10.86
N ALA A 85 -1.30 7.05 10.54
CA ALA A 85 -0.57 6.38 9.46
C ALA A 85 -0.77 7.11 8.11
N GLY A 86 -1.97 7.63 7.83
CA GLY A 86 -2.26 8.42 6.63
C GLY A 86 -1.40 9.68 6.48
N LYS A 87 -0.79 10.20 7.55
CA LYS A 87 0.18 11.32 7.45
C LYS A 87 1.37 10.96 6.58
N VAL A 88 1.81 9.69 6.60
CA VAL A 88 2.90 9.18 5.77
C VAL A 88 2.55 9.32 4.28
N LEU A 89 1.33 8.97 3.89
CA LEU A 89 0.89 9.10 2.49
C LEU A 89 0.70 10.55 2.06
N ARG A 90 0.18 11.39 2.96
CA ARG A 90 0.09 12.83 2.70
C ARG A 90 1.48 13.44 2.55
N GLN A 91 2.47 13.03 3.33
CA GLN A 91 3.85 13.47 3.15
C GLN A 91 4.44 12.97 1.83
N ALA A 92 4.22 11.70 1.47
CA ALA A 92 4.64 11.13 0.19
C ALA A 92 4.07 11.91 -1.00
N LEU A 93 2.82 12.38 -0.92
CA LEU A 93 2.22 13.24 -1.94
C LEU A 93 3.03 14.53 -2.18
N HIS A 94 3.53 15.17 -1.12
CA HIS A 94 4.35 16.38 -1.23
C HIS A 94 5.77 16.07 -1.74
N GLU A 95 6.32 14.93 -1.34
CA GLU A 95 7.70 14.52 -1.68
C GLU A 95 7.86 14.02 -3.12
N ALA A 96 6.76 13.59 -3.74
CA ALA A 96 6.68 12.99 -5.07
C ALA A 96 7.78 11.91 -5.29
N PRO A 97 7.77 10.82 -4.49
CA PRO A 97 8.73 9.73 -4.59
C PRO A 97 8.61 8.96 -5.92
N ASP A 98 9.54 8.04 -6.16
CA ASP A 98 9.50 7.19 -7.36
C ASP A 98 8.39 6.14 -7.27
N LEU A 99 8.05 5.71 -6.05
CA LEU A 99 7.01 4.73 -5.78
C LEU A 99 6.40 4.99 -4.40
N VAL A 100 5.08 4.85 -4.31
CA VAL A 100 4.35 4.73 -3.04
C VAL A 100 3.72 3.35 -2.94
N PHE A 101 4.01 2.64 -1.86
CA PHE A 101 3.31 1.42 -1.51
C PHE A 101 2.28 1.68 -0.40
N VAL A 102 1.06 1.20 -0.59
CA VAL A 102 -0.01 1.35 0.39
C VAL A 102 -0.64 -0.01 0.67
N ASN A 103 -0.38 -0.57 1.86
CA ASN A 103 -1.00 -1.82 2.33
C ASN A 103 -2.21 -1.49 3.24
N ARG A 104 -3.47 -1.73 2.82
CA ARG A 104 -3.97 -2.25 1.53
C ARG A 104 -5.33 -1.63 1.20
N PHE A 105 -5.78 -1.77 -0.04
CA PHE A 105 -7.15 -1.42 -0.42
C PHE A 105 -8.11 -2.55 -0.02
N GLY A 106 -8.95 -2.30 0.98
CA GLY A 106 -9.86 -3.30 1.54
C GLY A 106 -11.28 -2.80 1.70
N TYR A 107 -11.99 -3.35 2.70
CA TYR A 107 -13.37 -3.02 2.97
C TYR A 107 -13.59 -1.52 3.18
N SER A 108 -12.77 -0.88 4.02
CA SER A 108 -12.91 0.54 4.34
C SER A 108 -12.74 1.40 3.10
N GLU A 109 -11.72 1.14 2.29
CA GLU A 109 -11.42 1.89 1.08
C GLU A 109 -12.48 1.67 0.00
N ALA A 110 -13.01 0.46 -0.13
CA ALA A 110 -14.13 0.15 -1.00
C ALA A 110 -15.41 0.92 -0.63
N GLN A 111 -15.56 1.32 0.63
CA GLN A 111 -16.66 2.17 1.12
C GLN A 111 -16.32 3.67 1.10
N GLY A 112 -15.21 4.08 0.49
CA GLY A 112 -14.77 5.48 0.46
C GLY A 112 -14.23 6.00 1.79
N ARG A 113 -13.81 5.10 2.69
CA ARG A 113 -13.25 5.41 4.01
C ARG A 113 -11.78 4.99 4.09
N GLY A 114 -11.21 5.06 5.29
CA GLY A 114 -9.83 4.66 5.53
C GLY A 114 -8.85 5.54 4.76
N LEU A 115 -7.96 4.93 3.99
CA LEU A 115 -6.94 5.64 3.21
C LEU A 115 -7.39 5.97 1.77
N ASN A 116 -8.69 5.86 1.48
CA ASN A 116 -9.24 6.06 0.14
C ASN A 116 -8.88 7.43 -0.46
N GLN A 117 -8.96 8.50 0.34
CA GLN A 117 -8.65 9.84 -0.13
C GLN A 117 -7.17 9.98 -0.50
N GLU A 118 -6.27 9.44 0.32
CA GLU A 118 -4.83 9.44 0.07
C GLU A 118 -4.49 8.65 -1.21
N PHE A 119 -5.11 7.48 -1.42
CA PHE A 119 -4.99 6.72 -2.67
C PHE A 119 -5.36 7.59 -3.88
N ALA A 120 -6.52 8.24 -3.83
CA ALA A 120 -7.03 9.03 -4.95
C ALA A 120 -6.09 10.21 -5.26
N GLN A 121 -5.61 10.90 -4.23
CA GLN A 121 -4.70 12.03 -4.38
C GLN A 121 -3.35 11.62 -4.99
N LEU A 122 -2.74 10.54 -4.50
CA LEU A 122 -1.48 10.01 -5.04
C LEU A 122 -1.62 9.62 -6.51
N ILE A 123 -2.66 8.86 -6.85
CA ILE A 123 -2.94 8.41 -8.21
C ILE A 123 -3.20 9.60 -9.15
N SER A 124 -4.05 10.54 -8.73
CA SER A 124 -4.40 11.72 -9.55
C SER A 124 -3.21 12.65 -9.79
N SER A 125 -2.21 12.62 -8.90
CA SER A 125 -0.96 13.36 -9.03
C SER A 125 0.09 12.66 -9.89
N GLY A 126 -0.26 11.49 -10.46
CA GLY A 126 0.61 10.69 -11.32
C GLY A 126 1.81 10.07 -10.59
N ILE A 127 1.76 9.98 -9.26
CA ILE A 127 2.77 9.28 -8.47
C ILE A 127 2.52 7.78 -8.63
N PRO A 128 3.55 6.96 -8.90
CA PRO A 128 3.36 5.53 -9.01
C PRO A 128 2.87 4.92 -7.70
N VAL A 129 1.76 4.17 -7.73
CA VAL A 129 1.14 3.55 -6.54
C VAL A 129 1.04 2.05 -6.71
N LEU A 130 1.55 1.30 -5.73
CA LEU A 130 1.37 -0.15 -5.64
C LEU A 130 0.57 -0.50 -4.38
N THR A 131 -0.35 -1.45 -4.48
CA THR A 131 -1.15 -1.92 -3.35
C THR A 131 -1.47 -3.40 -3.44
N LEU A 132 -1.96 -3.97 -2.34
CA LEU A 132 -2.62 -5.28 -2.29
C LEU A 132 -4.14 -5.09 -2.34
N VAL A 133 -4.83 -5.97 -3.05
CA VAL A 133 -6.29 -6.06 -3.10
C VAL A 133 -6.69 -7.52 -2.96
N SER A 134 -7.58 -7.82 -2.02
CA SER A 134 -8.23 -9.13 -1.99
C SER A 134 -9.18 -9.24 -3.18
N GLU A 135 -9.28 -10.42 -3.80
CA GLU A 135 -10.23 -10.71 -4.88
C GLU A 135 -11.65 -10.18 -4.59
N LYS A 136 -12.07 -10.22 -3.31
CA LYS A 136 -13.37 -9.74 -2.82
C LYS A 136 -13.62 -8.25 -3.08
N TYR A 137 -12.58 -7.44 -3.20
CA TYR A 137 -12.64 -6.00 -3.41
C TYR A 137 -12.13 -5.59 -4.79
N LEU A 138 -11.89 -6.54 -5.70
CA LEU A 138 -11.34 -6.26 -7.02
C LEU A 138 -12.27 -5.36 -7.85
N ASP A 139 -13.58 -5.62 -7.85
CA ASP A 139 -14.56 -4.78 -8.55
C ASP A 139 -14.60 -3.35 -7.98
N SER A 140 -14.45 -3.22 -6.66
CA SER A 140 -14.36 -1.92 -5.99
C SER A 140 -13.08 -1.18 -6.37
N TRP A 141 -11.94 -1.88 -6.46
CA TRP A 141 -10.68 -1.31 -6.94
C TRP A 141 -10.77 -0.87 -8.41
N GLN A 142 -11.38 -1.68 -9.28
CA GLN A 142 -11.58 -1.34 -10.69
C GLN A 142 -12.47 -0.10 -10.81
N SER A 143 -13.56 -0.03 -10.05
CA SER A 143 -14.43 1.15 -10.03
C SER A 143 -13.68 2.40 -9.52
N PHE A 144 -12.91 2.25 -8.44
CA PHE A 144 -12.12 3.32 -7.83
C PHE A 144 -11.07 3.90 -8.80
N SER A 145 -10.37 3.02 -9.52
CA SER A 145 -9.34 3.41 -10.50
C SER A 145 -9.88 3.70 -11.89
N ALA A 146 -11.21 3.69 -12.08
CA ALA A 146 -11.89 3.79 -13.38
C ALA A 146 -11.35 2.77 -14.42
N GLY A 147 -10.91 1.60 -13.96
CA GLY A 147 -10.29 0.55 -14.78
C GLY A 147 -8.93 0.92 -15.37
N MET A 148 -8.31 2.03 -14.93
CA MET A 148 -7.05 2.52 -15.48
C MET A 148 -5.82 1.96 -14.77
N ALA A 149 -5.98 1.45 -13.54
CA ALA A 149 -4.92 0.78 -12.80
C ALA A 149 -4.75 -0.67 -13.26
N GLN A 150 -3.51 -1.15 -13.33
CA GLN A 150 -3.23 -2.53 -13.68
C GLN A 150 -3.53 -3.49 -12.52
N THR A 151 -4.00 -4.69 -12.83
CA THR A 151 -4.13 -5.78 -11.87
C THR A 151 -3.03 -6.80 -12.12
N LEU A 152 -2.29 -7.15 -11.08
CA LEU A 152 -1.16 -8.08 -11.13
C LEU A 152 -1.47 -9.33 -10.32
N PRO A 153 -1.05 -10.53 -10.76
CA PRO A 153 -1.05 -11.69 -9.88
C PRO A 153 -0.01 -11.49 -8.77
N LEU A 154 -0.21 -12.16 -7.63
CA LEU A 154 0.77 -12.22 -6.54
C LEU A 154 1.96 -13.12 -6.93
N GLU A 155 2.73 -12.66 -7.91
CA GLU A 155 3.89 -13.36 -8.45
C GLU A 155 5.05 -12.38 -8.56
N ARG A 156 6.21 -12.76 -8.00
CA ARG A 156 7.43 -11.94 -8.01
C ARG A 156 7.71 -11.33 -9.38
N LYS A 157 7.73 -12.17 -10.43
CA LYS A 157 8.04 -11.72 -11.79
C LYS A 157 7.05 -10.67 -12.30
N ALA A 158 5.76 -10.85 -12.07
CA ALA A 158 4.76 -9.90 -12.52
C ALA A 158 4.93 -8.52 -11.86
N ILE A 159 5.26 -8.52 -10.57
CA ILE A 159 5.52 -7.30 -9.79
C ILE A 159 6.80 -6.63 -10.28
N GLU A 160 7.89 -7.39 -10.46
CA GLU A 160 9.16 -6.88 -10.98
C GLU A 160 9.02 -6.31 -12.41
N TYR A 161 8.24 -6.96 -13.27
CA TYR A 161 7.95 -6.44 -14.60
C TYR A 161 7.21 -5.11 -14.55
N TRP A 162 6.20 -4.97 -13.69
CA TRP A 162 5.50 -3.70 -13.52
C TRP A 162 6.43 -2.61 -12.96
N LEU A 163 7.23 -2.94 -11.94
CA LEU A 163 8.23 -2.01 -11.38
C LEU A 163 9.19 -1.53 -12.48
N ALA A 164 9.66 -2.41 -13.35
CA ALA A 164 10.54 -2.03 -14.47
C ALA A 164 9.89 -1.07 -15.49
N THR A 165 8.55 -0.93 -15.51
CA THR A 165 7.87 0.08 -16.33
C THR A 165 7.91 1.48 -15.73
N ILE A 166 8.22 1.59 -14.43
CA ILE A 166 8.34 2.85 -13.73
C ILE A 166 9.75 3.40 -13.94
N GLU A 167 9.86 4.65 -14.40
CA GLU A 167 11.15 5.33 -14.54
C GLU A 167 11.49 6.10 -13.25
N PRO A 168 12.50 5.67 -12.46
CA PRO A 168 12.82 6.32 -11.19
C PRO A 168 13.49 7.67 -11.46
N LYS A 169 12.91 8.73 -10.90
CA LYS A 169 13.41 10.10 -11.04
C LYS A 169 14.69 10.30 -10.24
N THR A 170 14.88 9.60 -9.12
CA THR A 170 16.11 9.70 -8.33
C THR A 170 17.33 9.11 -9.02
N LEU A 171 17.18 7.98 -9.72
CA LEU A 171 18.27 7.37 -10.45
C LEU A 171 18.78 8.26 -11.59
N LYS A 172 17.89 9.02 -12.23
CA LYS A 172 18.28 10.03 -13.23
C LYS A 172 19.07 11.21 -12.62
N ARG A 173 18.89 11.52 -11.33
CA ARG A 173 19.61 12.60 -10.63
C ARG A 173 21.01 12.21 -10.15
N VAL A 174 21.35 10.91 -10.11
CA VAL A 174 22.63 10.41 -9.58
C VAL A 174 23.72 10.31 -10.66
N ALA A 175 23.41 10.45 -11.96
CA ALA A 175 24.42 10.41 -13.02
C ALA A 175 25.46 11.54 -12.84
N PRO A 176 26.72 11.25 -12.46
CA PRO A 176 27.80 12.23 -12.50
C PRO A 176 28.32 12.32 -13.93
N LYS A 177 28.81 13.52 -14.26
CA LYS A 177 29.54 13.84 -15.49
C LYS A 177 30.87 13.09 -15.55
#